data_AF-A0A350LP07-F1
#
_entry.id   AF-A0A350LP07-F1
#
_cell.length_a   1.000
_cell.length_b   1.000
_cell.length_c   1.000
_cell.angle_alpha   90.00
_cell.angle_beta   90.00
_cell.angle_gamma   90.00
#
_symmetry.space_group_name_H-M   'P 1'
#
loop_
_entity.id
_entity.type
_entity.pdbx_description
1 polymer ?
#
loop_
_entity_poly.entity_id
_entity_poly.type
_entity_poly.pdbx_seq_one_letter_code
_entity_poly.pdbx_strand_id
1 'polypeptide(L)' 'MSEDEALRAVALAFSRLKLVAEPGGAVALAAALFRRDEIEGDAVFVTISGGNVDADVFQSALTRFA' A
#
# COMPACT_ATOMS: atom_id res chain seq x y z
N MET A 1 -5.44 -1.72 -10.63
CA MET A 1 -5.32 -1.30 -9.22
C MET A 1 -6.63 -0.66 -8.81
N SER A 2 -7.28 -1.14 -7.76
CA SER A 2 -8.44 -0.44 -7.17
C SER A 2 -8.03 0.50 -6.03
N GLU A 3 -8.91 1.42 -5.66
CA GLU A 3 -8.71 2.31 -4.51
C GLU A 3 -8.61 1.53 -3.20
N ASP A 4 -9.45 0.51 -3.01
CA ASP A 4 -9.41 -0.36 -1.83
C ASP A 4 -8.10 -1.16 -1.73
N GLU A 5 -7.55 -1.60 -2.85
CA GLU A 5 -6.23 -2.26 -2.87
C GLU A 5 -5.12 -1.29 -2.44
N ALA A 6 -5.16 -0.04 -2.91
CA ALA A 6 -4.21 0.99 -2.50
C ALA A 6 -4.32 1.30 -0.99
N LEU A 7 -5.53 1.50 -0.48
CA LEU A 7 -5.78 1.73 0.95
C LEU A 7 -5.35 0.53 1.82
N ARG A 8 -5.60 -0.70 1.35
CA ARG A 8 -5.13 -1.91 2.03
C ARG A 8 -3.60 -1.96 2.06
N ALA A 9 -2.92 -1.56 0.99
CA ALA A 9 -1.46 -1.48 0.98
C ALA A 9 -0.92 -0.41 1.94
N VAL A 10 -1.60 0.74 2.08
CA VAL A 10 -1.27 1.76 3.11
C VAL A 10 -1.34 1.16 4.52
N ALA A 11 -2.42 0.44 4.84
CA ALA A 11 -2.57 -0.19 6.15
C ALA A 11 -1.50 -1.26 6.42
N LEU A 12 -1.11 -2.03 5.40
CA LEU A 12 -0.03 -3.02 5.51
C LEU A 12 1.34 -2.36 5.65
N ALA A 13 1.62 -1.30 4.89
CA ALA A 13 2.86 -0.53 5.01
C ALA A 13 3.04 0.02 6.43
N PHE A 14 1.98 0.59 7.02
CA PHE A 14 2.04 1.07 8.39
C PHE A 14 2.16 -0.07 9.40
N SER A 15 1.29 -1.07 9.35
CA SER A 15 1.26 -2.13 10.37
C SER A 15 2.55 -2.98 10.38
N ARG A 16 3.13 -3.25 9.20
CA ARG A 16 4.31 -4.13 9.05
C ARG A 16 5.64 -3.40 8.97
N LEU A 17 5.68 -2.25 8.30
CA LEU A 17 6.93 -1.53 8.02
C LEU A 17 7.06 -0.24 8.82
N LYS A 18 6.00 0.20 9.53
CA LYS A 18 5.91 1.48 10.24
C LYS A 18 6.09 2.69 9.32
N LEU A 19 5.77 2.53 8.03
CA LEU A 19 5.82 3.58 7.03
C LEU A 19 4.45 4.23 6.86
N VAL A 20 4.44 5.55 6.75
CA VAL A 20 3.26 6.31 6.32
C VAL A 20 3.34 6.50 4.81
N ALA A 21 2.28 6.10 4.11
CA ALA A 21 2.17 6.22 2.66
C ALA A 21 0.81 6.84 2.32
N GLU A 22 0.77 7.60 1.23
CA GLU A 22 -0.50 8.00 0.61
C GLU A 22 -0.98 6.90 -0.35
N PRO A 23 -2.28 6.82 -0.69
CA PRO A 23 -2.80 5.76 -1.56
C PRO A 23 -2.07 5.69 -2.91
N GLY A 24 -1.82 6.84 -3.55
CA GLY A 24 -1.05 6.93 -4.80
C GLY A 24 0.39 6.44 -4.65
N GLY A 25 1.03 6.79 -3.53
CA GLY A 25 2.39 6.37 -3.20
C GLY A 25 2.52 4.87 -2.89
N ALA A 26 1.43 4.20 -2.52
CA ALA A 26 1.40 2.78 -2.20
C ALA A 26 0.99 1.87 -3.38
N VAL A 27 0.68 2.41 -4.56
CA VAL A 27 0.19 1.63 -5.72
C VAL A 27 1.17 0.51 -6.13
N ALA A 28 2.48 0.80 -6.14
CA ALA A 28 3.48 -0.22 -6.48
C ALA A 28 3.50 -1.36 -5.46
N LEU A 29 3.42 -1.03 -4.16
CA LEU A 29 3.31 -2.03 -3.10
C LEU A 29 2.03 -2.85 -3.21
N ALA A 30 0.89 -2.21 -3.52
CA ALA A 30 -0.38 -2.90 -3.73
C ALA A 30 -0.29 -3.89 -4.90
N ALA A 31 0.38 -3.52 -6.00
CA ALA A 31 0.57 -4.42 -7.14
C ALA A 31 1.40 -5.64 -6.73
N ALA A 32 2.52 -5.43 -6.04
CA ALA A 32 3.37 -6.52 -5.56
C ALA A 32 2.64 -7.47 -4.61
N LEU A 33 1.73 -6.96 -3.77
CA LEU A 33 0.99 -7.76 -2.79
C LEU A 33 -0.22 -8.50 -3.39
N PHE A 34 -0.95 -7.88 -4.32
CA PHE A 34 -2.26 -8.37 -4.76
C PHE A 34 -2.30 -8.87 -6.20
N ARG A 35 -1.17 -8.82 -6.92
CA ARG A 35 -1.00 -9.39 -8.26
C ARG A 35 0.18 -10.37 -8.33
N ARG A 36 0.36 -11.14 -7.26
CA ARG A 36 1.46 -12.13 -7.13
C ARG A 36 1.58 -13.08 -8.31
N ASP A 37 0.46 -13.48 -8.91
CA ASP A 37 0.43 -14.42 -10.04
C ASP A 37 0.86 -13.77 -11.36
N GLU A 38 1.04 -12.45 -11.40
CA GLU A 38 1.52 -11.66 -12.56
C GLU A 38 3.01 -11.30 -12.45
N ILE A 39 3.71 -11.78 -11.41
CA ILE A 39 5.10 -11.45 -11.13
C ILE A 39 5.98 -12.66 -11.44
N GLU A 40 6.96 -12.47 -12.31
CA GLU A 40 8.00 -13.45 -12.60
C GLU A 40 9.25 -13.20 -11.73
N GLY A 41 9.79 -14.26 -11.14
CA GLY A 41 11.02 -14.22 -10.34
C GLY A 41 10.80 -14.27 -8.82
N ASP A 42 11.88 -14.56 -8.09
CA ASP A 42 11.82 -14.87 -6.66
C ASP A 42 11.83 -13.62 -5.74
N ALA A 43 12.22 -12.46 -6.29
CA ALA A 43 12.39 -11.22 -5.53
C ALA A 43 11.74 -10.02 -6.24
N VAL A 44 11.03 -9.21 -5.46
CA VAL A 44 10.30 -8.04 -5.96
C VAL A 44 10.75 -6.79 -5.21
N PHE A 45 11.07 -5.74 -5.95
CA PHE A 45 11.37 -4.42 -5.40
C PHE A 45 10.26 -3.44 -5.79
N VAL A 46 9.81 -2.65 -4.83
CA VAL A 46 8.80 -1.60 -5.05
C VAL A 46 9.24 -0.31 -4.38
N THR A 47 8.82 0.81 -4.95
CA THR A 47 9.02 2.14 -4.37
C THR A 47 7.72 2.61 -3.74
N ILE A 48 7.79 3.07 -2.49
CA ILE A 48 6.73 3.92 -1.92
C ILE A 48 7.11 5.36 -2.26
N SER A 49 6.38 5.98 -3.18
CA SER A 49 6.80 7.27 -3.77
C SER A 49 6.35 8.50 -2.99
N GLY A 50 5.38 8.38 -2.08
CA GLY A 50 4.79 9.50 -1.36
C GLY A 50 4.09 9.08 -0.08
N GLY A 51 4.06 10.00 0.89
CA GLY A 51 3.46 9.81 2.21
C GLY A 51 2.69 11.03 2.70
N ASN A 52 2.36 11.97 1.81
CA ASN A 52 1.63 13.18 2.19
C ASN A 52 0.12 12.87 2.19
N VAL A 53 -0.31 12.21 3.25
CA VAL A 53 -1.67 11.70 3.39
C VAL A 53 -2.47 12.50 4.40
N ASP A 54 -3.72 12.82 4.06
CA ASP A 54 -4.64 13.43 5.01
C ASP A 54 -4.99 12.44 6.14
N ALA A 55 -5.14 12.95 7.36
CA ALA A 55 -5.31 12.11 8.55
C ALA A 55 -6.58 11.23 8.48
N ASP A 56 -7.66 11.74 7.89
CA ASP A 56 -8.92 11.03 7.70
C ASP A 56 -8.80 9.89 6.69
N VAL A 57 -8.07 10.10 5.59
CA VAL A 57 -7.76 9.05 4.61
C VAL A 57 -6.89 7.97 5.23
N PHE A 58 -5.86 8.35 5.97
CA PHE A 58 -4.99 7.40 6.65
C PHE A 58 -5.76 6.59 7.71
N GLN A 59 -6.57 7.26 8.52
CA GLN A 59 -7.43 6.59 9.51
C GLN A 59 -8.44 5.67 8.85
N SER A 60 -9.02 6.06 7.71
CA SER A 60 -9.93 5.21 6.92
C SER A 60 -9.24 3.93 6.46
N ALA A 61 -8.01 4.03 5.92
CA ALA A 61 -7.21 2.88 5.53
C ALA A 61 -6.98 1.93 6.72
N LEU A 62 -6.54 2.46 7.86
CA LEU A 62 -6.29 1.66 9.06
C LEU A 62 -7.57 1.02 9.62
N THR A 63 -8.67 1.77 9.68
CA THR A 63 -9.94 1.27 10.23
C THR A 63 -10.53 0.15 9.38
N ARG A 64 -10.37 0.22 8.06
CA ARG A 64 -10.95 -0.74 7.11
C ARG A 64 -10.09 -1.98 6.90
N PHE A 65 -8.76 -1.86 7.03
CA PHE A 65 -7.83 -2.88 6.53
C PHE A 65 -6.67 -3.27 7.45
N ALA A 66 -6.50 -2.65 8.63
CA ALA A 66 -5.49 -3.04 9.61
C ALA A 66 -5.98 -4.10 10.60
#